data_AF-G1SVP0-F1
#
_entry.id   AF-G1SVP0-F1
#
_cell.length_a   1.000
_cell.length_b   1.000
_cell.length_c   1.000
_cell.angle_alpha   90.00
_cell.angle_beta   90.00
_cell.angle_gamma   90.00
#
_symmetry.space_group_name_H-M   'P 1'
#
loop_
_entity.id
_entity.type
_entity.pdbx_description
1 polymer ?
#
loop_
_entity_poly.entity_id
_entity_poly.type
_entity_poly.pdbx_seq_one_letter_code
_entity_poly.pdbx_strand_id
1 'polypeptide(L)'
;MELWRQLGQSGLLPQELGPPSWALRGVPRVDSPGQTLMSPAADPGGARESLLSIWEELENMRRVDVQLLGQLCSLGLEMEALREELTAILEEEEESSEEEKESSEEEEEDAAQGKEEGHWGASCPDPRLPDFEMTI
;
A
#
# COMPACT_ATOMS: atom_id res chain seq x y z
N MET A 1 -20.48 8.62 -3.05
CA MET A 1 -19.86 7.87 -4.17
C MET A 1 -18.34 8.04 -4.20
N GLU A 2 -17.79 9.21 -3.82
CA GLU A 2 -16.33 9.46 -3.72
C GLU A 2 -15.56 8.42 -2.88
N LEU A 3 -15.99 8.15 -1.65
CA LEU A 3 -15.31 7.21 -0.73
C LEU A 3 -15.14 5.81 -1.33
N TRP A 4 -16.14 5.33 -2.06
CA TRP A 4 -16.09 4.02 -2.70
C TRP A 4 -15.10 3.98 -3.87
N ARG A 5 -14.96 5.11 -4.58
CA ARG A 5 -13.97 5.28 -5.64
C ARG A 5 -12.55 5.25 -5.07
N GLN A 6 -12.33 5.98 -3.97
CA GLN A 6 -11.05 6.05 -3.27
C GLN A 6 -10.61 4.66 -2.76
N LEU A 7 -11.52 3.88 -2.19
CA LEU A 7 -11.21 2.51 -1.73
C LEU A 7 -10.82 1.57 -2.90
N GLY A 8 -11.43 1.78 -4.07
CA GLY A 8 -11.07 1.05 -5.29
C GLY A 8 -9.68 1.43 -5.82
N GLN A 9 -9.31 2.70 -5.73
CA GLN A 9 -7.99 3.20 -6.15
C GLN A 9 -6.87 2.73 -5.21
N SER A 10 -7.12 2.66 -3.90
CA SER A 10 -6.13 2.20 -2.92
C SER A 10 -5.88 0.68 -2.94
N GLY A 11 -6.58 -0.08 -3.80
CA GLY A 11 -6.46 -1.53 -3.87
C GLY A 11 -6.95 -2.28 -2.63
N LEU A 12 -7.69 -1.59 -1.73
CA LEU A 12 -8.28 -2.18 -0.52
C LEU A 12 -9.67 -2.76 -0.75
N LEU A 13 -10.21 -2.64 -1.95
CA LEU A 13 -11.50 -3.17 -2.32
C LEU A 13 -11.35 -4.68 -2.61
N PRO A 14 -11.96 -5.59 -1.82
CA PRO A 14 -11.91 -7.01 -2.12
C PRO A 14 -12.58 -7.28 -3.48
N GLN A 15 -11.98 -8.13 -4.33
CA GLN A 15 -12.49 -8.42 -5.68
C GLN A 15 -13.94 -8.97 -5.68
N GLU A 16 -14.42 -9.43 -4.53
CA GLU A 16 -15.77 -10.00 -4.32
C GLU A 16 -16.80 -8.96 -3.84
N LEU A 17 -16.38 -7.75 -3.46
CA LEU A 17 -17.32 -6.69 -3.09
C LEU A 17 -17.89 -6.06 -4.36
N GLY A 18 -19.09 -6.49 -4.73
CA GLY A 18 -19.92 -5.84 -5.74
C GLY A 18 -20.25 -4.37 -5.40
N PRO A 19 -21.05 -3.69 -6.23
CA PRO A 19 -21.39 -2.29 -6.01
C PRO A 19 -21.98 -2.06 -4.61
N PRO A 20 -21.72 -0.90 -3.97
CA PRO A 20 -22.05 -0.65 -2.58
C PRO A 20 -23.54 -0.87 -2.36
N SER A 21 -23.90 -1.54 -1.26
CA SER A 21 -25.29 -1.87 -0.96
C SER A 21 -26.16 -0.61 -1.01
N TRP A 22 -27.44 -0.77 -1.36
CA TRP A 22 -28.39 0.35 -1.45
C TRP A 22 -28.46 1.18 -0.15
N ALA A 23 -28.12 0.57 0.99
CA ALA A 23 -28.03 1.23 2.27
C ALA A 23 -26.93 2.31 2.34
N LEU A 24 -25.83 2.15 1.59
CA LEU A 24 -24.73 3.12 1.55
C LEU A 24 -24.92 4.20 0.47
N ARG A 25 -25.97 4.09 -0.37
CA ARG A 25 -26.26 5.03 -1.45
C ARG A 25 -26.99 6.30 -1.02
N GLY A 26 -27.43 6.41 0.23
CA GLY A 26 -28.01 7.64 0.78
C GLY A 26 -29.36 8.04 0.18
N VAL A 27 -30.05 7.15 -0.56
CA VAL A 27 -31.40 7.42 -1.06
C VAL A 27 -32.39 7.14 0.07
N PRO A 28 -33.09 8.16 0.62
CA PRO A 28 -34.14 7.90 1.59
C PRO A 28 -35.30 7.20 0.88
N ARG A 29 -35.81 6.11 1.47
CA ARG A 29 -37.09 5.54 1.02
C ARG A 29 -38.18 6.55 1.35
N VAL A 30 -38.81 7.08 0.31
CA VAL A 30 -40.09 7.80 0.42
C VAL A 30 -41.21 6.74 0.50
N ASP A 31 -41.93 6.75 1.63
CA ASP A 31 -43.33 6.39 1.93
C ASP A 31 -43.97 5.14 1.28
N SER A 32 -44.64 4.19 1.96
CA SER A 32 -45.28 4.15 3.28
C SER A 32 -45.50 2.66 3.68
N PRO A 33 -45.49 2.27 4.97
CA PRO A 33 -46.07 1.00 5.40
C PRO A 33 -47.51 1.24 5.86
N GLY A 34 -48.33 1.84 4.99
CA GLY A 34 -49.77 1.88 5.18
C GLY A 34 -50.39 0.64 4.55
N GLN A 35 -51.02 -0.21 5.37
CA GLN A 35 -51.83 -1.37 4.97
C GLN A 35 -51.02 -2.65 4.71
N THR A 36 -50.87 -3.47 5.74
CA THR A 36 -51.40 -4.86 5.79
C THR A 36 -50.88 -5.48 7.09
N LEU A 37 -51.74 -6.25 7.77
CA LEU A 37 -51.53 -6.98 9.04
C LEU A 37 -52.05 -6.28 10.30
N MET A 38 -53.37 -6.11 10.38
CA MET A 38 -54.08 -6.11 11.65
C MET A 38 -54.50 -7.55 11.97
N SER A 39 -53.69 -8.27 12.74
CA SER A 39 -54.10 -9.50 13.44
C SER A 39 -54.36 -9.16 14.91
N PRO A 40 -55.57 -9.41 15.45
CA PRO A 40 -55.92 -9.01 16.81
C PRO A 40 -55.62 -10.15 17.79
N ALA A 41 -54.43 -10.21 18.39
CA ALA A 41 -54.17 -11.09 19.55
C ALA A 41 -52.86 -10.88 20.32
N ALA A 42 -51.96 -9.96 19.94
CA ALA A 42 -50.71 -9.75 20.66
C ALA A 42 -50.67 -8.31 21.18
N ASP A 43 -50.24 -8.13 22.43
CA ASP A 43 -49.99 -6.83 23.06
C ASP A 43 -49.24 -5.89 22.09
N PRO A 44 -49.95 -4.96 21.43
CA PRO A 44 -49.37 -4.16 20.36
C PRO A 44 -48.36 -3.16 20.92
N GLY A 45 -48.39 -2.91 22.24
CA GLY A 45 -47.47 -2.06 22.98
C GLY A 45 -46.24 -2.77 23.53
N GLY A 46 -45.98 -4.03 23.15
CA GLY A 46 -44.66 -4.65 23.30
C GLY A 46 -43.97 -4.88 21.95
N ALA A 47 -44.74 -5.25 20.92
CA ALA A 47 -44.21 -5.51 19.58
C ALA A 47 -43.75 -4.23 18.87
N ARG A 48 -44.46 -3.11 19.08
CA ARG A 48 -44.11 -1.82 18.46
C ARG A 48 -42.81 -1.25 19.04
N GLU A 49 -42.59 -1.44 20.33
CA GLU A 49 -41.46 -0.98 21.14
C GLU A 49 -40.22 -1.80 20.78
N SER A 50 -40.41 -3.12 20.62
CA SER A 50 -39.39 -4.02 20.06
C SER A 50 -38.99 -3.60 18.65
N LEU A 51 -39.94 -3.28 17.77
CA LEU A 51 -39.64 -2.79 16.43
C LEU A 51 -38.87 -1.46 16.45
N LEU A 52 -39.25 -0.51 17.30
CA LEU A 52 -38.54 0.76 17.45
C LEU A 52 -37.10 0.54 17.93
N SER A 53 -36.88 -0.36 18.89
CA SER A 53 -35.55 -0.72 19.37
C SER A 53 -34.69 -1.37 18.28
N ILE A 54 -35.26 -2.24 17.45
CA ILE A 54 -34.55 -2.84 16.30
C ILE A 54 -34.15 -1.77 15.28
N TRP A 55 -35.02 -0.80 15.00
CA TRP A 55 -34.71 0.29 14.08
C TRP A 55 -33.58 1.18 14.59
N GLU A 56 -33.58 1.49 15.88
CA GLU A 56 -32.50 2.27 16.51
C GLU A 56 -31.15 1.52 16.44
N GLU A 57 -31.14 0.21 16.72
CA GLU A 57 -29.94 -0.62 16.61
C GLU A 57 -29.41 -0.69 15.16
N LEU A 58 -30.31 -0.83 14.18
CA LEU A 58 -29.95 -0.81 12.76
C LEU A 58 -29.37 0.55 12.34
N GLU A 59 -29.90 1.65 12.86
CA GLU A 59 -29.35 2.99 12.60
C GLU A 59 -27.97 3.17 13.23
N ASN A 60 -27.78 2.68 14.46
CA ASN A 60 -26.50 2.70 15.15
C ASN A 60 -25.45 1.87 14.40
N MET A 61 -25.78 0.65 13.99
CA MET A 61 -24.89 -0.17 13.16
C MET A 61 -24.53 0.54 11.85
N ARG A 62 -25.51 1.14 11.15
CA ARG A 62 -25.23 1.91 9.93
C ARG A 62 -24.28 3.07 10.20
N ARG A 63 -24.42 3.78 11.33
CA ARG A 63 -23.52 4.88 11.70
C ARG A 63 -22.09 4.37 11.89
N VAL A 64 -21.92 3.24 12.57
CA VAL A 64 -20.62 2.59 12.76
C VAL A 64 -20.03 2.16 11.42
N ASP A 65 -20.82 1.56 10.52
CA ASP A 65 -20.36 1.14 9.19
C ASP A 65 -19.82 2.32 8.37
N VAL A 66 -20.50 3.48 8.43
CA VAL A 66 -20.05 4.69 7.73
C VAL A 66 -18.73 5.22 8.32
N GLN A 67 -18.58 5.17 9.64
CA GLN A 67 -17.34 5.56 10.31
C GLN A 67 -16.18 4.64 9.92
N LEU A 68 -16.41 3.32 9.97
CA LEU A 68 -15.42 2.33 9.60
C LEU A 68 -14.99 2.47 8.13
N LEU A 69 -15.95 2.70 7.23
CA LEU A 69 -15.65 2.98 5.83
C LEU A 69 -14.75 4.21 5.68
N GLY A 70 -15.01 5.28 6.45
CA GLY A 70 -14.14 6.47 6.47
C GLY A 70 -12.72 6.16 6.95
N GLN A 71 -12.58 5.33 7.98
CA GLN A 71 -11.26 4.90 8.49
C GLN A 71 -10.51 4.06 7.45
N LEU A 72 -11.19 3.10 6.81
CA LEU A 72 -10.61 2.27 5.75
C LEU A 72 -10.16 3.11 4.54
N CYS A 73 -10.94 4.12 4.15
CA CYS A 73 -10.53 5.05 3.09
C CYS A 73 -9.28 5.85 3.49
N SER A 74 -9.22 6.34 4.72
CA SER A 74 -8.05 7.10 5.21
C SER A 74 -6.79 6.25 5.21
N LEU A 75 -6.89 5.03 5.73
CA LEU A 75 -5.81 4.04 5.70
C LEU A 75 -5.38 3.71 4.27
N GLY A 76 -6.34 3.57 3.34
CA GLY A 76 -6.06 3.32 1.93
C GLY A 76 -5.20 4.41 1.30
N LEU A 77 -5.50 5.68 1.59
CA LEU A 77 -4.72 6.82 1.10
C LEU A 77 -3.31 6.85 1.71
N GLU A 78 -3.18 6.54 3.00
CA GLU A 78 -1.87 6.45 3.66
C GLU A 78 -1.01 5.32 3.05
N MET A 79 -1.62 4.16 2.78
CA MET A 79 -0.92 3.05 2.12
C MET A 79 -0.51 3.36 0.68
N GLU A 80 -1.33 4.13 -0.05
CA GLU A 80 -1.01 4.60 -1.40
C GLU A 80 0.20 5.55 -1.37
N ALA A 81 0.19 6.55 -0.48
CA ALA A 81 1.31 7.47 -0.29
C ALA A 81 2.61 6.73 0.07
N LEU A 82 2.55 5.73 0.96
CA LEU A 82 3.72 4.92 1.31
C LEU A 82 4.24 4.08 0.15
N ARG A 83 3.36 3.61 -0.74
CA ARG A 83 3.78 2.89 -1.95
C ARG A 83 4.47 3.81 -2.94
N GLU A 84 3.94 5.02 -3.13
CA GLU A 84 4.56 6.04 -3.97
C GLU A 84 5.95 6.44 -3.44
N GLU A 85 6.06 6.65 -2.12
CA GLU A 85 7.35 6.94 -1.47
C GLU A 85 8.35 5.80 -1.65
N LEU A 86 7.92 4.55 -1.45
CA LEU A 86 8.79 3.39 -1.66
C LEU A 86 9.24 3.26 -3.13
N THR A 87 8.35 3.52 -4.08
CA THR A 87 8.70 3.52 -5.51
C THR A 87 9.74 4.59 -5.81
N ALA A 88 9.57 5.81 -5.30
CA ALA A 88 10.54 6.89 -5.49
C ALA A 88 11.92 6.55 -4.92
N ILE A 89 11.98 5.95 -3.72
CA ILE A 89 13.26 5.52 -3.11
C ILE A 89 13.95 4.46 -3.98
N LEU A 90 13.20 3.50 -4.52
CA LEU A 90 13.77 2.45 -5.38
C LEU A 90 14.27 3.00 -6.72
N GLU A 91 13.55 3.96 -7.31
CA GLU A 91 13.98 4.65 -8.52
C GLU A 91 15.28 5.46 -8.27
N GLU A 92 15.36 6.18 -7.14
CA GLU A 92 16.57 6.91 -6.73
C GLU A 92 17.76 5.97 -6.46
N GLU A 93 17.52 4.83 -5.81
CA GLU A 93 18.56 3.82 -5.55
C GLU A 93 19.08 3.17 -6.84
N GLU A 94 18.20 2.91 -7.81
CA GLU A 94 18.58 2.37 -9.12
C GLU A 94 19.48 3.35 -9.88
N GLU A 95 19.08 4.62 -10.00
CA GLU A 95 19.86 5.69 -10.66
C GLU A 95 21.24 5.87 -10.01
N SER A 96 21.30 5.94 -8.67
CA SER A 96 22.58 6.01 -7.94
C SER A 96 23.48 4.79 -8.20
N SER A 97 22.89 3.60 -8.34
CA SER A 97 23.64 2.36 -8.60
C SER A 97 24.12 2.23 -10.04
N GLU A 98 23.51 2.95 -10.98
CA GLU A 98 23.94 3.03 -12.38
C GLU A 98 25.09 4.05 -12.50
N GLU A 99 24.96 5.21 -11.86
CA GLU A 99 26.02 6.23 -11.82
C GLU A 99 27.33 5.72 -11.19
N GLU A 100 27.24 4.97 -10.08
CA GLU A 100 28.43 4.37 -9.46
C GLU A 100 29.12 3.33 -10.37
N LYS A 101 28.34 2.56 -11.14
CA LYS A 101 28.90 1.59 -12.09
C LYS A 101 29.57 2.28 -13.26
N GLU A 102 28.92 3.28 -13.86
CA GLU A 102 29.48 4.06 -14.96
C GLU A 102 30.78 4.77 -14.54
N SER A 103 30.80 5.39 -13.35
CA SER A 103 32.03 5.99 -12.81
C SER A 103 33.15 4.97 -12.57
N SER A 104 32.83 3.75 -12.13
CA SER A 104 33.84 2.70 -11.92
C SER A 104 34.40 2.12 -13.23
N GLU A 105 33.57 2.07 -14.27
CA GLU A 105 33.97 1.62 -15.61
C GLU A 105 34.88 2.67 -16.29
N GLU A 106 34.57 3.97 -16.14
CA GLU A 106 35.44 5.06 -16.59
C GLU A 106 36.79 5.07 -15.86
N GLU A 107 36.82 4.85 -14.54
CA GLU A 107 38.06 4.76 -13.78
C GLU A 107 38.91 3.52 -14.15
N GLU A 108 38.29 2.37 -14.46
CA GLU A 108 39.02 1.21 -14.99
C GLU A 108 39.58 1.45 -16.40
N GLU A 109 38.84 2.13 -17.27
CA GLU A 109 39.30 2.45 -18.63
C GLU A 109 40.47 3.45 -18.61
N ASP A 110 40.40 4.50 -17.79
CA ASP A 110 41.50 5.46 -17.59
C ASP A 110 42.72 4.81 -16.92
N ALA A 111 42.51 3.91 -15.94
CA ALA A 111 43.60 3.15 -15.31
C ALA A 111 44.24 2.13 -16.27
N ALA A 112 43.49 1.62 -17.25
CA ALA A 112 44.00 0.75 -18.31
C ALA A 112 44.78 1.55 -19.37
N GLN A 113 44.32 2.74 -19.77
CA GLN A 113 45.04 3.62 -20.71
C GLN A 113 46.32 4.22 -20.09
N GLY A 114 46.32 4.55 -18.80
CA GLY A 114 47.50 5.06 -18.09
C GLY A 114 48.66 4.07 -17.95
N LYS A 115 48.46 2.78 -18.27
CA LYS A 115 49.52 1.75 -18.25
C LYS A 115 50.22 1.54 -19.59
N GLU A 116 49.79 2.19 -20.68
CA GLU A 116 50.46 2.04 -21.99
C GLU A 116 51.55 3.11 -22.24
N GLU A 117 51.50 4.25 -21.55
CA GLU A 117 52.47 5.34 -21.70
C GLU A 117 53.61 5.29 -20.66
N GLY A 118 54.31 4.17 -20.56
CA GLY A 118 55.55 4.15 -19.79
C GLY A 118 56.16 2.80 -19.45
N HIS A 119 56.74 2.11 -20.42
CA HIS A 119 58.14 1.62 -20.34
C HIS A 119 58.48 0.70 -21.53
N TRP A 120 59.19 1.24 -22.53
CA TRP A 120 60.23 0.44 -23.15
C TRP A 120 61.42 0.41 -22.19
N GLY A 121 61.64 -0.72 -21.53
CA GLY A 121 62.96 -1.04 -20.98
C GLY A 121 62.94 -1.68 -19.59
N ALA A 122 63.69 -2.78 -19.52
CA ALA A 122 64.22 -3.47 -18.33
C ALA A 122 63.33 -4.55 -17.69
N SER A 123 63.61 -5.79 -18.13
CA SER A 123 63.70 -7.04 -17.38
C SER A 123 62.93 -7.16 -16.05
N CYS A 124 62.00 -8.11 -16.02
CA CYS A 124 61.36 -8.63 -14.82
C CYS A 124 62.41 -8.94 -13.73
N PRO A 125 62.33 -8.35 -12.53
CA PRO A 125 62.88 -8.99 -11.35
C PRO A 125 61.90 -10.07 -10.91
N ASP A 126 62.41 -11.29 -10.83
CA ASP A 126 61.83 -12.43 -10.13
C ASP A 126 61.33 -12.00 -8.73
N PRO A 127 60.04 -12.16 -8.39
CA PRO A 127 59.54 -11.83 -7.06
C PRO A 127 60.06 -12.88 -6.08
N ARG A 128 61.25 -12.65 -5.53
CA ARG A 128 61.78 -13.46 -4.43
C ARG A 128 60.84 -13.37 -3.23
N LEU A 129 60.24 -14.51 -2.87
CA LEU A 129 59.51 -14.66 -1.61
C LEU A 129 60.46 -14.38 -0.44
N PRO A 130 60.01 -13.66 0.59
CA PRO A 130 60.78 -13.51 1.82
C PRO A 130 60.89 -14.87 2.52
N ASP A 131 62.13 -15.33 2.64
CA ASP A 131 62.58 -16.45 3.43
C ASP A 131 62.57 -16.06 4.91
N PHE A 132 61.38 -16.14 5.54
CA PHE A 132 61.27 -16.09 6.99
C PHE A 132 61.67 -17.45 7.57
N GLU A 133 62.88 -17.51 8.11
CA GLU A 133 63.39 -18.63 8.90
C GLU A 133 62.63 -18.70 10.24
N MET A 134 61.69 -19.65 10.36
CA MET A 134 61.01 -19.97 11.62
C MET A 134 61.98 -20.72 12.54
N THR A 135 62.62 -20.00 13.45
CA THR A 135 63.36 -20.63 14.56
C THR A 135 62.39 -20.89 15.72
N ILE A 136 62.33 -22.14 16.18
CA ILE A 136 61.48 -22.62 17.31
C ILE A 136 62.19 -22.42 18.65
#